data_AF-A0A392Q8W0-F1
#
_entry.id   AF-A0A392Q8W0-F1
#
_cell.length_a   1.000
_cell.length_b   1.000
_cell.length_c   1.000
_cell.angle_alpha   90.00
_cell.angle_beta   90.00
_cell.angle_gamma   90.00
#
_symmetry.space_group_name_H-M   'P 1'
#
loop_
_entity.id
_entity.type
_entity.pdbx_description
1 polymer ?
#
loop_
_entity_poly.entity_id
_entity_poly.type
_entity_poly.pdbx_seq_one_letter_code
_entity_poly.pdbx_strand_id
1 'polypeptide(L)' 'MITHGNIVATTAAVMTVIPNLGSKDVYLAYLPLAHVFEMAAESVMLAAGVAIGYGSPMT' A
#
# COMPACT_ATOMS: atom_id res chain seq x y z
N MET A 1 15.34 12.17 2.33
CA MET A 1 15.82 10.77 2.31
C MET A 1 14.80 9.94 3.06
N ILE A 2 14.17 8.96 2.42
CA ILE A 2 13.27 8.01 3.10
C ILE A 2 14.15 6.92 3.70
N THR A 3 14.12 6.77 5.02
CA THR A 3 14.80 5.68 5.72
C THR A 3 13.86 4.49 5.83
N HIS A 4 14.41 3.29 5.99
CA HIS A 4 13.61 2.07 6.21
C HIS A 4 12.67 2.21 7.42
N GLY A 5 13.12 2.90 8.47
CA GLY A 5 12.30 3.19 9.65
C GLY A 5 11.05 4.02 9.34
N ASN A 6 11.14 4.98 8.41
CA ASN A 6 9.99 5.78 8.00
C ASN A 6 8.95 4.95 7.24
N ILE A 7 9.39 3.99 6.41
CA ILE A 7 8.47 3.08 5.70
C ILE A 7 7.75 2.18 6.71
N VAL A 8 8.49 1.53 7.62
CA VAL A 8 7.90 0.64 8.63
C VAL A 8 6.93 1.39 9.55
N ALA A 9 7.30 2.60 10.01
CA ALA A 9 6.43 3.42 10.84
C ALA A 9 5.14 3.83 10.10
N THR A 10 5.25 4.16 8.81
CA THR A 10 4.09 4.48 7.97
C THR A 10 3.20 3.26 7.78
N THR A 11 3.78 2.09 7.52
CA THR A 11 3.03 0.84 7.39
C THR A 11 2.27 0.48 8.66
N ALA A 12 2.93 0.55 9.82
CA ALA A 12 2.30 0.30 11.11
C ALA A 12 1.17 1.30 11.41
N ALA A 13 1.38 2.59 11.14
CA ALA A 13 0.35 3.61 11.33
C ALA A 13 -0.90 3.34 10.46
N VAL A 14 -0.73 3.01 9.17
CA VAL A 14 -1.86 2.75 8.27
C VAL A 14 -2.63 1.49 8.69
N MET A 15 -1.94 0.44 9.15
CA MET A 15 -2.59 -0.76 9.70
C MET A 15 -3.44 -0.47 10.95
N THR A 16 -3.09 0.56 11.74
CA THR A 16 -3.94 0.99 12.87
C THR A 16 -5.14 1.83 12.44
N VAL A 17 -5.03 2.56 11.34
CA VAL A 17 -6.10 3.42 10.81
C VAL A 17 -7.18 2.60 10.10
N ILE A 18 -6.80 1.50 9.44
CA ILE A 18 -7.72 0.64 8.70
C ILE A 18 -7.88 -0.71 9.42
N PRO A 19 -8.83 -0.82 10.37
CA PRO A 19 -9.10 -2.08 11.05
C PRO A 19 -9.74 -3.09 10.09
N ASN A 20 -9.29 -4.34 10.13
CA ASN A 20 -9.72 -5.47 9.29
C ASN A 20 -9.15 -5.53 7.86
N LEU A 21 -8.05 -4.84 7.57
CA LEU A 21 -7.34 -5.03 6.31
C LEU A 21 -6.76 -6.45 6.25
N GLY A 22 -7.16 -7.25 5.26
CA GLY A 22 -6.73 -8.66 5.18
C GLY A 22 -6.93 -9.31 3.82
N SER A 23 -6.78 -10.64 3.76
CA SER A 23 -6.74 -11.43 2.51
C SER A 23 -8.05 -11.44 1.70
N LYS A 24 -9.12 -10.83 2.22
CA LYS A 24 -10.39 -10.65 1.51
C LYS A 24 -10.42 -9.36 0.71
N ASP A 25 -9.53 -8.41 1.03
CA ASP A 25 -9.44 -7.15 0.35
C ASP A 25 -8.55 -7.28 -0.88
N VAL A 26 -8.84 -6.48 -1.90
CA VAL A 26 -8.04 -6.37 -3.12
C VAL A 26 -7.70 -4.90 -3.31
N TYR A 27 -6.41 -4.59 -3.29
CA TYR A 27 -5.91 -3.25 -3.54
C TYR A 27 -5.72 -3.03 -5.04
N LEU A 28 -6.41 -2.04 -5.60
CA LEU A 28 -6.24 -1.64 -7.00
C LEU A 28 -5.19 -0.52 -7.09
N ALA A 29 -3.97 -0.89 -7.50
CA ALA A 29 -2.89 0.05 -7.80
C ALA A 29 -3.16 0.68 -9.18
N TYR A 30 -3.91 1.79 -9.20
CA TYR A 30 -4.28 2.52 -10.42
C TYR A 30 -3.78 3.97 -10.43
N LEU A 31 -3.30 4.50 -9.30
CA LEU A 31 -2.89 5.91 -9.21
C LEU A 31 -1.58 6.11 -9.97
N PRO A 32 -1.57 6.72 -11.17
CA PRO A 32 -0.38 6.71 -12.03
C PRO A 32 0.75 7.63 -11.53
N LEU A 33 0.55 8.36 -10.42
CA LEU A 33 1.24 9.64 -10.24
C LEU A 33 1.40 10.17 -8.79
N ALA A 34 1.69 9.34 -7.79
CA ALA A 34 2.12 9.83 -6.47
C ALA A 34 3.30 9.01 -5.92
N HIS A 35 4.49 9.30 -6.45
CA HIS A 35 5.80 8.65 -6.30
C HIS A 35 6.18 8.00 -4.94
N VAL A 36 5.59 8.43 -3.83
CA VAL A 36 5.83 7.87 -2.48
C VAL A 36 4.59 7.21 -1.89
N PHE A 37 3.40 7.64 -2.31
CA PHE A 37 2.13 7.17 -1.77
C PHE A 37 1.80 5.75 -2.26
N GLU A 38 2.06 5.47 -3.53
CA GLU A 38 1.87 4.12 -4.09
C GLU A 38 2.84 3.11 -3.46
N MET A 39 4.10 3.49 -3.29
CA MET A 39 5.11 2.68 -2.60
C MET A 39 4.74 2.40 -1.13
N ALA A 40 4.18 3.40 -0.42
CA ALA A 40 3.72 3.21 0.95
C ALA A 40 2.47 2.32 1.02
N ALA A 41 1.53 2.50 0.09
CA ALA A 41 0.32 1.68 0.02
C ALA A 41 0.64 0.23 -0.31
N GLU A 42 1.47 -0.05 -1.32
CA GLU A 42 1.93 -1.41 -1.63
C GLU A 42 2.63 -2.06 -0.43
N SER A 43 3.50 -1.33 0.28
CA SER A 43 4.17 -1.84 1.47
C SER A 43 3.19 -2.24 2.57
N VAL A 44 2.10 -1.47 2.74
CA VAL A 44 1.00 -1.80 3.68
C VAL A 44 0.23 -3.01 3.21
N MET A 45 -0.16 -3.07 1.94
CA MET A 45 -0.96 -4.15 1.38
C MET A 45 -0.19 -5.48 1.41
N LEU A 46 1.13 -5.45 1.14
CA LEU A 46 2.03 -6.58 1.31
C LEU A 46 2.13 -7.01 2.78
N ALA A 47 2.29 -6.07 3.71
CA ALA A 47 2.37 -6.37 5.14
C ALA A 47 1.06 -6.94 5.71
N ALA A 48 -0.09 -6.49 5.18
CA ALA A 48 -1.42 -6.97 5.55
C ALA A 48 -1.84 -8.27 4.82
N GLY A 49 -1.07 -8.73 3.83
CA GLY A 49 -1.39 -9.95 3.06
C GLY A 49 -2.59 -9.78 2.12
N VAL A 50 -2.78 -8.58 1.58
CA VAL A 50 -3.85 -8.19 0.65
C VAL A 50 -3.41 -8.49 -0.79
N ALA A 51 -4.34 -8.88 -1.66
CA ALA A 51 -4.03 -9.06 -3.08
C ALA A 51 -3.90 -7.69 -3.77
N ILE A 52 -2.85 -7.51 -4.59
CA ILE A 52 -2.61 -6.26 -5.32
C ILE A 52 -2.93 -6.47 -6.81
N GLY A 53 -3.90 -5.73 -7.32
CA GLY A 53 -4.22 -5.63 -8.74
C GLY A 53 -3.54 -4.40 -9.34
N TYR A 54 -2.57 -4.60 -10.23
CA TYR A 54 -1.92 -3.51 -10.96
C TYR A 54 -2.78 -3.13 -12.18
N GLY A 55 -3.42 -1.97 -12.10
CA GLY A 55 -4.18 -1.40 -13.21
C GLY A 55 -3.26 -0.57 -14.09
N SER A 56 -2.67 -1.15 -15.14
CA SER A 56 -1.94 -0.36 -16.13
C SER A 56 -2.92 0.55 -16.89
N PRO A 57 -2.73 1.88 -16.92
CA PRO A 57 -3.50 2.77 -17.79
C PRO A 57 -2.97 2.60 -19.22
N MET A 58 -3.30 1.48 -19.85
CA MET A 58 -3.10 1.25 -21.28
C MET A 58 -4.45 0.93 -21.93
N THR A 59 -5.43 1.82 -21.69
CA THR A 59 -6.58 2.24 -22.52
C THR A 59 -7.39 3.26 -21.74
#